data_AF-A0A975GZ55-F1
#
_entry.id   AF-A0A975GZ55-F1
#
_cell.length_a   1.000
_cell.length_b   1.000
_cell.length_c   1.000
_cell.angle_alpha   90.00
_cell.angle_beta   90.00
_cell.angle_gamma   90.00
#
_symmetry.space_group_name_H-M   'P 1'
#
loop_
_entity.id
_entity.type
_entity.pdbx_description
1 polymer ?
#
loop_
_entity_poly.entity_id
_entity_poly.type
_entity_poly.pdbx_seq_one_letter_code
_entity_poly.pdbx_strand_id
1 'polypeptide(L)'
;MSASRRSFLGGTAVAALAVAVAPKARAQARAATASLTVSTPMPAPGWALLQRQLLADNAEACAAFYARYFDERGYFLCFERWGANDGPDDAIENVNNWPLLHALGGADRVKAMYTQAWEGHLKQYTAAKTTEVAIAREGMFFKEFNVQLDWQHHAEELTMFNVQGLSDPNNPRFADRARRFSALYMGEDADAPNYDPQHKIIKSLMNGSRGPMLRKATALDWAGDPFEAGHRFFMEHGETTYEQTLHHYDEYTDVVGDHPLNLFSTTLALNAYMLAQEPKYRDWLLGYVDAWIERAKANDDLLPSNVGLDGVIGSSADGKWWGGTYGWGFSPVNPVTGKREDRSRVLRTILGFFNAYLLTGDDKYLDVWRKQADRLNREKRTVDGKVQTPTMYNADGWYGWKDGLHQLNSLDIWWFSMKPSDRARAPDHPWVAFLEGRNPDFPETALRKDLARVAEMAKAEREDTTTPDTRLADARLEFNPASVSSLMQTMMGALHIGRPPWGPTTANAGGSPLYARLRYFDAEARRAGVPEDVAALIDSMTADETAVTLVNLSPTQSREVIIQGGGYGEHTIKTATFDGKTQAVNASAFTLKLAPGAGTRVVLAMDRYVNQPTLNFPWDR
;
A
#
# COMPACT_ATOMS: atom_id res chain seq x y z
N MET A 1 25.92 -48.16 50.12
CA MET A 1 25.17 -49.31 50.66
C MET A 1 24.65 -50.15 49.48
N SER A 2 25.06 -51.43 49.43
CA SER A 2 24.39 -52.62 48.86
C SER A 2 23.63 -52.52 47.50
N ALA A 3 24.17 -53.08 46.40
CA ALA A 3 23.80 -54.36 45.71
C ALA A 3 22.62 -54.21 44.72
N SER A 4 22.51 -54.82 43.51
CA SER A 4 22.80 -56.20 43.03
C SER A 4 22.68 -56.26 41.47
N ARG A 5 23.68 -56.74 40.73
CA ARG A 5 23.80 -57.99 39.89
C ARG A 5 22.63 -58.45 38.96
N ARG A 6 22.98 -58.52 37.65
CA ARG A 6 22.85 -59.61 36.62
C ARG A 6 21.43 -60.17 36.28
N SER A 7 20.91 -59.95 35.06
CA SER A 7 21.13 -60.64 33.76
C SER A 7 20.06 -61.71 33.45
N PHE A 8 19.34 -61.63 32.32
CA PHE A 8 19.34 -62.61 31.20
C PHE A 8 18.19 -62.38 30.18
N LEU A 9 18.58 -62.45 28.89
CA LEU A 9 17.92 -62.95 27.68
C LEU A 9 16.43 -62.74 27.36
N GLY A 10 16.20 -62.42 26.08
CA GLY A 10 14.98 -62.78 25.36
C GLY A 10 14.70 -61.85 24.19
N GLY A 11 15.31 -62.12 23.03
CA GLY A 11 15.05 -61.35 21.82
C GLY A 11 13.71 -61.70 21.16
N THR A 12 13.19 -60.76 20.38
CA THR A 12 12.68 -60.98 19.02
C THR A 12 12.45 -59.62 18.36
N ALA A 13 12.86 -59.54 17.09
CA ALA A 13 12.83 -58.37 16.25
C ALA A 13 11.42 -58.05 15.74
N VAL A 14 11.08 -56.77 15.68
CA VAL A 14 10.21 -56.21 14.65
C VAL A 14 10.88 -54.96 14.12
N ALA A 15 11.30 -55.02 12.86
CA ALA A 15 11.86 -53.90 12.11
C ALA A 15 10.75 -52.89 11.81
N ALA A 16 10.91 -51.66 12.30
CA ALA A 16 10.21 -50.50 11.77
C ALA A 16 11.22 -49.68 10.97
N LEU A 17 11.06 -49.62 9.64
CA LEU A 17 11.76 -48.69 8.78
C LEU A 17 11.40 -47.27 9.20
N ALA A 18 12.31 -46.59 9.90
CA ALA A 18 12.30 -45.14 9.99
C ALA A 18 13.02 -44.60 8.75
N VAL A 19 12.26 -44.13 7.76
CA VAL A 19 12.79 -43.29 6.69
C VAL A 19 13.15 -41.96 7.33
N ALA A 20 14.44 -41.80 7.66
CA ALA A 20 15.01 -40.53 8.05
C ALA A 20 14.98 -39.59 6.84
N VAL A 21 13.97 -38.71 6.76
CA VAL A 21 14.00 -37.55 5.87
C VAL A 21 14.97 -36.56 6.49
N ALA A 22 16.25 -36.68 6.11
CA ALA A 22 17.22 -35.63 6.35
C ALA A 22 16.78 -34.35 5.61
N PRO A 23 16.79 -33.18 6.24
CA PRO A 23 16.56 -31.94 5.51
C PRO A 23 17.73 -31.77 4.54
N LYS A 24 17.45 -31.85 3.24
CA LYS A 24 18.39 -31.43 2.21
C LYS A 24 18.63 -29.94 2.41
N ALA A 25 19.69 -29.59 3.12
CA ALA A 25 20.29 -28.28 3.07
C ALA A 25 20.57 -27.99 1.58
N ARG A 26 19.76 -27.12 0.98
CA ARG A 26 20.02 -26.55 -0.34
C ARG A 26 21.22 -25.61 -0.14
N ALA A 27 22.41 -26.15 -0.31
CA ALA A 27 23.59 -25.34 -0.59
C ALA A 27 23.35 -24.67 -1.96
N GLN A 28 22.81 -23.45 -1.96
CA GLN A 28 22.85 -22.59 -3.13
C GLN A 28 24.31 -22.19 -3.31
N ALA A 29 24.99 -22.89 -4.21
CA ALA A 29 26.27 -22.44 -4.73
C ALA A 29 26.05 -21.06 -5.36
N ARG A 30 26.79 -20.07 -4.87
CA ARG A 30 26.90 -18.72 -5.43
C ARG A 30 27.64 -18.82 -6.76
N ALA A 31 26.96 -19.32 -7.79
CA ALA A 31 27.41 -19.12 -9.16
C ALA A 31 27.22 -17.62 -9.42
N ALA A 32 28.31 -16.87 -9.54
CA ALA A 32 28.26 -15.53 -10.09
C ALA A 32 27.60 -15.65 -11.47
N THR A 33 26.33 -15.28 -11.58
CA THR A 33 25.62 -15.28 -12.86
C THR A 33 26.40 -14.33 -13.76
N ALA A 34 27.07 -14.85 -14.79
CA ALA A 34 27.80 -14.02 -15.73
C ALA A 34 26.87 -12.90 -16.24
N SER A 35 27.28 -11.65 -16.07
CA SER A 35 26.49 -10.49 -16.49
C SER A 35 26.20 -10.59 -17.99
N LEU A 36 24.92 -10.55 -18.35
CA LEU A 36 24.50 -10.67 -19.74
C LEU A 36 24.74 -9.37 -20.47
N THR A 37 25.57 -9.39 -21.50
CA THR A 37 25.95 -8.16 -22.19
C THR A 37 25.09 -7.96 -23.42
N VAL A 38 24.46 -6.78 -23.50
CA VAL A 38 23.72 -6.27 -24.65
C VAL A 38 24.55 -5.16 -25.28
N SER A 39 24.93 -5.34 -26.53
CA SER A 39 25.68 -4.36 -27.31
C SER A 39 24.95 -3.91 -28.57
N THR A 40 23.70 -4.32 -28.75
CA THR A 40 22.86 -3.96 -29.89
C THR A 40 22.54 -2.46 -29.83
N PRO A 41 23.01 -1.64 -30.80
CA PRO A 41 22.74 -0.21 -30.78
C PRO A 41 21.24 0.06 -30.88
N MET A 42 20.74 1.01 -30.07
CA MET A 42 19.35 1.44 -30.10
C MET A 42 19.28 2.97 -30.10
N PRO A 43 18.71 3.61 -31.14
CA PRO A 43 18.41 5.04 -31.09
C PRO A 43 17.52 5.34 -29.89
N ALA A 44 17.82 6.40 -29.14
CA ALA A 44 17.08 6.79 -27.94
C ALA A 44 15.59 7.00 -28.26
N PRO A 45 14.69 6.10 -27.77
CA PRO A 45 13.26 6.28 -27.99
C PRO A 45 12.73 7.49 -27.23
N GLY A 46 11.67 8.14 -27.75
CA GLY A 46 11.08 9.31 -27.11
C GLY A 46 10.63 9.04 -25.67
N TRP A 47 9.96 7.92 -25.42
CA TRP A 47 9.57 7.49 -24.07
C TRP A 47 10.75 7.33 -23.11
N ALA A 48 11.93 6.89 -23.58
CA ALA A 48 13.09 6.67 -22.73
C ALA A 48 13.67 8.00 -22.23
N LEU A 49 13.75 8.99 -23.12
CA LEU A 49 14.13 10.36 -22.78
C LEU A 49 13.12 10.99 -21.81
N LEU A 50 11.82 10.80 -22.05
CA LEU A 50 10.76 11.31 -21.19
C LEU A 50 10.78 10.69 -19.78
N GLN A 51 11.04 9.39 -19.64
CA GLN A 51 11.20 8.75 -18.32
C GLN A 51 12.36 9.39 -17.54
N ARG A 52 13.52 9.60 -18.17
CA ARG A 52 14.67 10.23 -17.52
C ARG A 52 14.40 11.68 -17.16
N GLN A 53 13.77 12.44 -18.04
CA GLN A 53 13.36 13.82 -17.76
C GLN A 53 12.40 13.87 -16.57
N LEU A 54 11.38 13.01 -16.56
CA LEU A 54 10.39 12.98 -15.49
C LEU A 54 11.01 12.63 -14.13
N LEU A 55 11.96 11.68 -14.07
CA LEU A 55 12.70 11.39 -12.84
C LEU A 55 13.48 12.61 -12.34
N ALA A 56 14.11 13.38 -13.25
CA ALA A 56 14.89 14.56 -12.92
C ALA A 56 13.99 15.72 -12.44
N ASP A 57 12.94 16.04 -13.18
CA ASP A 57 12.03 17.15 -12.90
C ASP A 57 11.28 16.93 -11.58
N ASN A 58 10.84 15.70 -11.32
CA ASN A 58 10.28 15.34 -10.03
C ASN A 58 11.28 15.62 -8.90
N ALA A 59 12.53 15.19 -9.04
CA ALA A 59 13.54 15.38 -7.99
C ALA A 59 13.88 16.86 -7.75
N GLU A 60 13.79 17.71 -8.77
CA GLU A 60 13.94 19.17 -8.65
C GLU A 60 12.73 19.81 -7.96
N ALA A 61 11.52 19.50 -8.41
CA ALA A 61 10.30 20.02 -7.83
C ALA A 61 10.11 19.56 -6.37
N CYS A 62 10.42 18.30 -6.03
CA CYS A 62 10.45 17.81 -4.65
C CYS A 62 11.41 18.64 -3.78
N ALA A 63 12.58 19.04 -4.30
CA ALA A 63 13.54 19.83 -3.53
C ALA A 63 13.03 21.25 -3.26
N ALA A 64 12.41 21.89 -4.26
CA ALA A 64 11.77 23.20 -4.09
C ALA A 64 10.62 23.14 -3.09
N PHE A 65 9.75 22.13 -3.21
CA PHE A 65 8.66 21.86 -2.28
C PHE A 65 9.18 21.67 -0.85
N TYR A 66 10.18 20.79 -0.66
CA TYR A 66 10.74 20.52 0.66
C TYR A 66 11.28 21.77 1.33
N ALA A 67 12.07 22.57 0.59
CA ALA A 67 12.68 23.79 1.09
C ALA A 67 11.67 24.85 1.55
N ARG A 68 10.44 24.80 1.03
CA ARG A 68 9.37 25.73 1.39
C ARG A 68 8.51 25.25 2.55
N TYR A 69 8.19 23.96 2.56
CA TYR A 69 7.16 23.42 3.45
C TYR A 69 7.73 22.67 4.65
N PHE A 70 9.04 22.41 4.69
CA PHE A 70 9.71 21.75 5.80
C PHE A 70 10.88 22.59 6.32
N ASP A 71 11.13 22.51 7.62
CA ASP A 71 12.32 23.11 8.22
C ASP A 71 13.51 22.14 8.31
N GLU A 72 14.63 22.62 8.86
CA GLU A 72 15.86 21.85 9.07
C GLU A 72 15.71 20.64 10.01
N ARG A 73 14.63 20.56 10.79
CA ARG A 73 14.31 19.42 11.66
C ARG A 73 13.49 18.36 10.92
N GLY A 74 13.00 18.69 9.72
CA GLY A 74 12.05 17.89 8.95
C GLY A 74 10.61 18.08 9.41
N TYR A 75 10.31 19.15 10.15
CA TYR A 75 8.94 19.42 10.61
C TYR A 75 8.16 20.02 9.46
N PHE A 76 6.94 19.54 9.26
CA PHE A 76 6.04 20.17 8.29
C PHE A 76 5.56 21.50 8.87
N LEU A 77 5.65 22.56 8.07
CA LEU A 77 5.33 23.92 8.46
C LEU A 77 3.84 24.19 8.26
N CYS A 78 3.04 23.83 9.27
CA CYS A 78 1.61 24.05 9.35
C CYS A 78 1.16 24.40 10.78
N PHE A 79 -0.13 24.68 10.95
CA PHE A 79 -0.78 24.72 12.24
C PHE A 79 -0.91 23.29 12.78
N GLU A 80 -0.09 22.94 13.77
CA GLU A 80 -0.09 21.61 14.40
C GLU A 80 -1.38 21.40 15.19
N ARG A 81 -2.18 20.40 14.80
CA ARG A 81 -3.39 20.04 15.54
C ARG A 81 -3.72 18.55 15.44
N TRP A 82 -4.65 18.14 16.30
CA TRP A 82 -5.35 16.87 16.19
C TRP A 82 -6.61 17.07 15.35
N GLY A 83 -6.93 16.11 14.49
CA GLY A 83 -8.14 16.14 13.66
C GLY A 83 -8.13 14.96 12.70
N ALA A 84 -9.29 14.48 12.29
CA ALA A 84 -9.41 13.45 11.26
C ALA A 84 -9.53 14.02 9.84
N ASN A 85 -9.52 15.35 9.65
CA ASN A 85 -9.57 15.97 8.33
C ASN A 85 -8.28 16.74 7.97
N ASP A 86 -7.42 16.98 8.94
CA ASP A 86 -6.32 17.95 8.89
C ASP A 86 -5.28 17.67 10.00
N GLY A 87 -5.09 16.37 10.27
CA GLY A 87 -4.37 15.85 11.41
C GLY A 87 -2.89 15.59 11.17
N PRO A 88 -2.25 14.82 12.08
CA PRO A 88 -0.88 14.35 11.89
C PRO A 88 -0.69 13.54 10.60
N ASP A 89 -1.67 12.73 10.23
CA ASP A 89 -1.65 11.87 9.05
C ASP A 89 -1.47 12.68 7.77
N ASP A 90 -2.24 13.74 7.58
CA ASP A 90 -2.13 14.62 6.40
C ASP A 90 -0.75 15.30 6.31
N ALA A 91 -0.11 15.62 7.43
CA ALA A 91 1.15 16.34 7.42
C ALA A 91 2.26 15.54 6.72
N ILE A 92 2.36 14.23 7.00
CA ILE A 92 3.37 13.38 6.37
C ILE A 92 2.99 12.94 4.96
N GLU A 93 1.70 12.96 4.61
CA GLU A 93 1.24 12.68 3.25
C GLU A 93 1.80 13.66 2.20
N ASN A 94 2.27 14.83 2.62
CA ASN A 94 2.96 15.80 1.75
C ASN A 94 4.24 15.26 1.09
N VAL A 95 4.78 14.13 1.57
CA VAL A 95 5.91 13.41 0.93
C VAL A 95 5.52 12.01 0.43
N ASN A 96 4.22 11.74 0.26
CA ASN A 96 3.74 10.52 -0.39
C ASN A 96 4.36 10.36 -1.79
N ASN A 97 4.55 9.10 -2.21
CA ASN A 97 5.19 8.71 -3.46
C ASN A 97 6.70 8.99 -3.58
N TRP A 98 7.33 9.75 -2.67
CA TRP A 98 8.77 10.05 -2.77
C TRP A 98 9.66 8.80 -2.61
N PRO A 99 9.34 7.82 -1.73
CA PRO A 99 10.06 6.55 -1.71
C PRO A 99 9.91 5.74 -3.00
N LEU A 100 8.73 5.79 -3.64
CA LEU A 100 8.48 5.13 -4.93
C LEU A 100 9.29 5.79 -6.04
N LEU A 101 9.33 7.13 -6.09
CA LEU A 101 10.15 7.89 -7.02
C LEU A 101 11.63 7.51 -6.93
N HIS A 102 12.17 7.44 -5.70
CA HIS A 102 13.54 6.97 -5.49
C HIS A 102 13.71 5.51 -5.93
N ALA A 103 12.80 4.61 -5.55
CA ALA A 103 12.84 3.20 -5.92
C ALA A 103 12.68 2.93 -7.44
N LEU A 104 12.17 3.90 -8.21
CA LEU A 104 12.14 3.89 -9.67
C LEU A 104 13.48 4.28 -10.30
N GLY A 105 14.35 5.00 -9.58
CA GLY A 105 15.63 5.51 -10.09
C GLY A 105 15.83 7.01 -9.86
N GLY A 106 14.92 7.68 -9.14
CA GLY A 106 15.06 9.08 -8.75
C GLY A 106 16.30 9.34 -7.87
N ALA A 107 16.68 10.61 -7.75
CA ALA A 107 17.92 11.02 -7.08
C ALA A 107 17.92 10.74 -5.57
N ASP A 108 19.08 10.38 -5.02
CA ASP A 108 19.26 10.07 -3.59
C ASP A 108 18.89 11.24 -2.65
N ARG A 109 18.94 12.49 -3.14
CA ARG A 109 18.46 13.66 -2.38
C ARG A 109 16.98 13.55 -1.99
N VAL A 110 16.15 12.91 -2.82
CA VAL A 110 14.73 12.66 -2.52
C VAL A 110 14.63 11.73 -1.31
N LYS A 111 15.47 10.69 -1.26
CA LYS A 111 15.58 9.80 -0.10
C LYS A 111 15.99 10.53 1.17
N ALA A 112 17.00 11.39 1.09
CA ALA A 112 17.42 12.19 2.23
C ALA A 112 16.26 13.04 2.79
N MET A 113 15.53 13.74 1.93
CA MET A 113 14.42 14.62 2.33
C MET A 113 13.25 13.87 2.96
N TYR A 114 12.71 12.80 2.33
CA TYR A 114 11.58 12.08 2.95
C TYR A 114 12.00 11.35 4.24
N THR A 115 13.26 10.93 4.35
CA THR A 115 13.77 10.32 5.59
C THR A 115 13.82 11.35 6.71
N GLN A 116 14.29 12.56 6.41
CA GLN A 116 14.28 13.67 7.37
C GLN A 116 12.85 14.07 7.73
N ALA A 117 11.94 14.14 6.75
CA ALA A 117 10.51 14.42 6.97
C ALA A 117 9.89 13.40 7.94
N TRP A 118 10.14 12.11 7.74
CA TRP A 118 9.62 11.05 8.61
C TRP A 118 10.11 11.19 10.05
N GLU A 119 11.43 11.34 10.24
CA GLU A 119 12.00 11.49 11.58
C GLU A 119 11.56 12.81 12.24
N GLY A 120 11.32 13.86 11.46
CA GLY A 120 10.77 15.13 11.91
C GLY A 120 9.33 14.99 12.37
N HIS A 121 8.46 14.42 11.52
CA HIS A 121 7.05 14.15 11.79
C HIS A 121 6.84 13.37 13.09
N LEU A 122 7.58 12.25 13.27
CA LEU A 122 7.47 11.45 14.50
C LEU A 122 7.79 12.27 15.76
N LYS A 123 8.81 13.15 15.71
CA LYS A 123 9.16 14.02 16.84
C LYS A 123 8.17 15.15 17.03
N GLN A 124 7.74 15.77 15.94
CA GLN A 124 6.78 16.88 15.91
C GLN A 124 5.50 16.46 16.62
N TYR A 125 4.90 15.35 16.21
CA TYR A 125 3.62 14.89 16.75
C TYR A 125 3.71 14.09 18.05
N THR A 126 4.92 13.62 18.43
CA THR A 126 5.17 13.21 19.82
C THR A 126 5.16 14.41 20.76
N ALA A 127 5.65 15.57 20.31
CA ALA A 127 5.70 16.79 21.11
C ALA A 127 4.37 17.57 21.10
N ALA A 128 3.65 17.56 19.98
CA ALA A 128 2.34 18.19 19.84
C ALA A 128 1.31 17.54 20.76
N LYS A 129 0.50 18.35 21.43
CA LYS A 129 -0.44 17.93 22.46
C LYS A 129 -1.77 18.62 22.29
N THR A 130 -2.81 17.92 22.70
CA THR A 130 -4.15 18.48 22.86
C THR A 130 -4.38 18.95 24.30
N THR A 131 -5.39 19.80 24.47
CA THR A 131 -5.92 20.26 25.76
C THR A 131 -7.24 19.56 26.06
N GLU A 132 -8.14 19.49 25.08
CA GLU A 132 -9.50 18.96 25.27
C GLU A 132 -9.58 17.48 24.95
N VAL A 133 -8.93 17.01 23.88
CA VAL A 133 -8.89 15.58 23.52
C VAL A 133 -8.02 14.80 24.52
N ALA A 134 -8.63 14.05 25.42
CA ALA A 134 -7.91 13.44 26.54
C ALA A 134 -6.77 12.48 26.13
N ILE A 135 -6.95 11.69 25.05
CA ILE A 135 -5.99 10.64 24.66
C ILE A 135 -4.64 11.21 24.17
N ALA A 136 -4.63 12.45 23.67
CA ALA A 136 -3.46 13.10 23.08
C ALA A 136 -2.83 14.21 23.95
N ARG A 137 -3.26 14.35 25.22
CA ARG A 137 -2.71 15.35 26.17
C ARG A 137 -1.24 15.16 26.51
N GLU A 138 -0.75 13.93 26.38
CA GLU A 138 0.66 13.58 26.63
C GLU A 138 1.51 13.55 25.35
N GLY A 139 0.90 13.81 24.20
CA GLY A 139 1.50 13.69 22.87
C GLY A 139 0.48 13.03 21.94
N MET A 140 0.37 13.52 20.71
CA MET A 140 -0.48 12.87 19.69
C MET A 140 0.10 11.52 19.27
N PHE A 141 1.41 11.33 19.45
CA PHE A 141 2.12 10.07 19.19
C PHE A 141 2.69 9.51 20.49
N PHE A 142 2.58 8.20 20.65
CA PHE A 142 3.26 7.43 21.70
C PHE A 142 3.92 6.22 21.04
N LYS A 143 5.14 5.87 21.47
CA LYS A 143 5.94 4.83 20.78
C LYS A 143 6.03 5.08 19.27
N GLU A 144 6.20 6.36 18.86
CA GLU A 144 6.29 6.80 17.46
C GLU A 144 5.11 6.36 16.56
N PHE A 145 3.92 6.14 17.14
CA PHE A 145 2.71 5.80 16.40
C PHE A 145 1.54 6.58 16.99
N ASN A 146 0.59 6.99 16.16
CA ASN A 146 -0.59 7.75 16.56
C ASN A 146 -1.32 7.08 17.76
N VAL A 147 -1.68 7.87 18.77
CA VAL A 147 -2.22 7.33 20.03
C VAL A 147 -3.54 6.58 19.84
N GLN A 148 -4.46 7.10 19.03
CA GLN A 148 -5.77 6.50 18.78
C GLN A 148 -6.54 7.19 17.65
N LEU A 149 -6.69 6.53 16.50
CA LEU A 149 -7.50 6.97 15.35
C LEU A 149 -7.99 5.76 14.56
N ASP A 150 -8.74 5.92 13.46
CA ASP A 150 -9.13 4.80 12.62
C ASP A 150 -8.11 4.46 11.53
N TRP A 151 -8.26 3.25 10.97
CA TRP A 151 -7.32 2.71 9.99
C TRP A 151 -7.37 3.34 8.60
N GLN A 152 -8.36 4.17 8.27
CA GLN A 152 -8.24 5.03 7.08
C GLN A 152 -7.06 5.98 7.26
N HIS A 153 -7.08 6.76 8.34
CA HIS A 153 -6.07 7.78 8.65
C HIS A 153 -4.72 7.15 9.03
N HIS A 154 -4.69 6.05 9.79
CA HIS A 154 -3.43 5.33 10.02
C HIS A 154 -2.82 4.82 8.71
N ALA A 155 -3.62 4.32 7.78
CA ALA A 155 -3.10 3.86 6.49
C ALA A 155 -2.57 5.04 5.66
N GLU A 156 -3.25 6.18 5.69
CA GLU A 156 -2.84 7.43 5.06
C GLU A 156 -1.47 7.90 5.60
N GLU A 157 -1.33 8.04 6.91
CA GLU A 157 -0.07 8.37 7.62
C GLU A 157 1.08 7.42 7.25
N LEU A 158 0.80 6.11 7.18
CA LEU A 158 1.79 5.07 6.95
C LEU A 158 2.13 4.84 5.48
N THR A 159 1.53 5.59 4.54
CA THR A 159 1.76 5.44 3.10
C THR A 159 3.24 5.47 2.75
N MET A 160 3.97 6.49 3.21
CA MET A 160 5.40 6.63 2.97
C MET A 160 6.20 5.52 3.71
N PHE A 161 5.89 5.27 4.98
CA PHE A 161 6.56 4.26 5.80
C PHE A 161 6.49 2.86 5.15
N ASN A 162 5.32 2.48 4.64
CA ASN A 162 5.10 1.13 4.11
C ASN A 162 5.91 0.80 2.86
N VAL A 163 6.46 1.81 2.18
CA VAL A 163 7.33 1.64 1.01
C VAL A 163 8.76 2.15 1.24
N GLN A 164 9.10 2.67 2.42
CA GLN A 164 10.44 3.14 2.75
C GLN A 164 11.51 2.04 2.59
N GLY A 165 11.16 0.80 2.97
CA GLY A 165 12.04 -0.37 2.83
C GLY A 165 12.47 -0.65 1.39
N LEU A 166 11.75 -0.16 0.37
CA LEU A 166 12.18 -0.28 -1.02
C LEU A 166 13.52 0.43 -1.29
N SER A 167 13.85 1.44 -0.50
CA SER A 167 15.04 2.26 -0.72
C SER A 167 16.06 2.15 0.42
N ASP A 168 15.63 1.64 1.58
CA ASP A 168 16.44 1.61 2.79
C ASP A 168 16.16 0.39 3.69
N PRO A 169 16.22 -0.84 3.16
CA PRO A 169 15.83 -2.04 3.91
C PRO A 169 16.75 -2.33 5.11
N ASN A 170 17.98 -1.82 5.08
CA ASN A 170 18.98 -2.03 6.12
C ASN A 170 18.92 -0.97 7.25
N ASN A 171 17.92 -0.09 7.24
CA ASN A 171 17.76 0.93 8.27
C ASN A 171 17.29 0.29 9.60
N PRO A 172 18.10 0.36 10.67
CA PRO A 172 17.75 -0.28 11.94
C PRO A 172 16.53 0.37 12.61
N ARG A 173 16.28 1.67 12.41
CA ARG A 173 15.09 2.34 12.94
C ARG A 173 13.82 1.86 12.25
N PHE A 174 13.88 1.70 10.93
CA PHE A 174 12.76 1.13 10.17
C PHE A 174 12.47 -0.31 10.62
N ALA A 175 13.51 -1.12 10.80
CA ALA A 175 13.35 -2.50 11.27
C ALA A 175 12.82 -2.60 12.71
N ASP A 176 13.21 -1.71 13.61
CA ASP A 176 12.64 -1.62 14.96
C ASP A 176 11.17 -1.22 14.91
N ARG A 177 10.84 -0.15 14.17
CA ARG A 177 9.46 0.33 13.99
C ARG A 177 8.55 -0.73 13.37
N ALA A 178 8.99 -1.42 12.32
CA ALA A 178 8.19 -2.47 11.69
C ALA A 178 7.79 -3.56 12.70
N ARG A 179 8.73 -3.99 13.56
CA ARG A 179 8.44 -4.97 14.63
C ARG A 179 7.51 -4.40 15.69
N ARG A 180 7.81 -3.20 16.19
CA ARG A 180 7.05 -2.54 17.26
C ARG A 180 5.62 -2.20 16.84
N PHE A 181 5.43 -1.63 15.64
CA PHE A 181 4.10 -1.31 15.12
C PHE A 181 3.29 -2.58 14.89
N SER A 182 3.90 -3.65 14.38
CA SER A 182 3.22 -4.96 14.28
C SER A 182 2.79 -5.50 15.64
N ALA A 183 3.62 -5.36 16.67
CA ALA A 183 3.31 -5.82 18.03
C ALA A 183 2.06 -5.16 18.63
N LEU A 184 1.75 -3.91 18.24
CA LEU A 184 0.52 -3.20 18.63
C LEU A 184 -0.76 -3.93 18.19
N TYR A 185 -0.70 -4.72 17.11
CA TYR A 185 -1.85 -5.39 16.50
C TYR A 185 -1.78 -6.91 16.59
N MET A 186 -0.66 -7.47 17.03
CA MET A 186 -0.49 -8.92 17.21
C MET A 186 -0.80 -9.41 18.63
N GLY A 187 -1.20 -8.50 19.53
CA GLY A 187 -1.42 -8.82 20.95
C GLY A 187 -0.12 -9.00 21.74
N GLU A 188 0.98 -8.41 21.24
CA GLU A 188 2.31 -8.52 21.85
C GLU A 188 2.67 -7.29 22.70
N ASP A 189 1.97 -6.16 22.54
CA ASP A 189 2.16 -4.94 23.33
C ASP A 189 1.09 -4.80 24.42
N ALA A 190 1.52 -4.81 25.69
CA ALA A 190 0.62 -4.73 26.84
C ALA A 190 0.00 -3.32 27.04
N ASP A 191 0.66 -2.26 26.58
CA ASP A 191 0.13 -0.89 26.68
C ASP A 191 -0.89 -0.59 25.57
N ALA A 192 -0.88 -1.40 24.50
CA ALA A 192 -1.77 -1.28 23.36
C ALA A 192 -2.47 -2.61 23.07
N PRO A 193 -3.40 -3.06 23.95
CA PRO A 193 -4.09 -4.33 23.77
C PRO A 193 -5.15 -4.17 22.67
N ASN A 194 -4.78 -3.92 21.42
CA ASN A 194 -5.71 -3.70 20.32
C ASN A 194 -6.35 -5.01 19.83
N TYR A 195 -5.63 -6.12 19.93
CA TYR A 195 -6.01 -7.40 19.33
C TYR A 195 -6.49 -8.41 20.37
N ASP A 196 -7.53 -9.16 20.01
CA ASP A 196 -7.99 -10.35 20.73
C ASP A 196 -7.69 -11.60 19.88
N PRO A 197 -6.76 -12.46 20.32
CA PRO A 197 -6.38 -13.67 19.59
C PRO A 197 -7.45 -14.77 19.64
N GLN A 198 -8.38 -14.75 20.60
CA GLN A 198 -9.43 -15.77 20.71
C GLN A 198 -10.43 -15.63 19.56
N HIS A 199 -10.97 -14.42 19.37
CA HIS A 199 -11.94 -14.15 18.31
C HIS A 199 -11.29 -13.66 17.02
N LYS A 200 -9.97 -13.40 17.03
CA LYS A 200 -9.20 -12.82 15.92
C LYS A 200 -9.82 -11.50 15.46
N ILE A 201 -9.94 -10.58 16.40
CA ILE A 201 -10.52 -9.25 16.18
C ILE A 201 -9.59 -8.14 16.64
N ILE A 202 -9.59 -7.01 15.92
CA ILE A 202 -9.11 -5.74 16.46
C ILE A 202 -10.29 -5.07 17.18
N LYS A 203 -10.13 -4.71 18.46
CA LYS A 203 -11.25 -4.45 19.38
C LYS A 203 -11.96 -3.10 19.22
N SER A 204 -11.51 -2.25 18.30
CA SER A 204 -12.16 -0.98 17.98
C SER A 204 -11.78 -0.52 16.57
N LEU A 205 -12.67 0.23 15.92
CA LEU A 205 -12.35 1.08 14.77
C LEU A 205 -11.29 2.12 15.14
N MET A 206 -11.43 2.78 16.31
CA MET A 206 -10.46 3.75 16.82
C MET A 206 -9.45 3.07 17.74
N ASN A 207 -8.23 2.91 17.28
CA ASN A 207 -7.16 2.18 17.96
C ASN A 207 -5.80 2.83 17.69
N GLY A 208 -4.75 2.38 18.36
CA GLY A 208 -3.41 2.95 18.16
C GLY A 208 -2.42 2.51 19.23
N SER A 209 -1.38 3.31 19.43
CA SER A 209 -0.31 3.01 20.40
C SER A 209 -0.74 3.10 21.86
N ARG A 210 -1.92 3.66 22.16
CA ARG A 210 -2.54 3.66 23.49
C ARG A 210 -3.76 2.75 23.59
N GLY A 211 -3.91 1.81 22.65
CA GLY A 211 -4.95 0.79 22.71
C GLY A 211 -6.29 1.20 22.07
N PRO A 212 -7.29 0.32 22.16
CA PRO A 212 -8.58 0.50 21.48
C PRO A 212 -9.54 1.40 22.28
N MET A 213 -10.39 2.16 21.58
CA MET A 213 -11.49 2.90 22.19
C MET A 213 -12.66 1.94 22.48
N LEU A 214 -12.89 1.64 23.76
CA LEU A 214 -13.96 0.72 24.20
C LEU A 214 -15.23 1.45 24.69
N ARG A 215 -15.44 2.65 24.16
CA ARG A 215 -16.63 3.48 24.40
C ARG A 215 -17.10 4.07 23.07
N LYS A 216 -18.28 4.68 23.05
CA LYS A 216 -18.68 5.51 21.92
C LYS A 216 -17.70 6.68 21.75
N ALA A 217 -17.33 6.97 20.52
CA ALA A 217 -16.59 8.16 20.18
C ALA A 217 -17.49 9.39 20.31
N THR A 218 -16.87 10.52 20.65
CA THR A 218 -17.49 11.85 20.66
C THR A 218 -16.99 12.63 19.45
N ALA A 219 -17.72 13.67 19.04
CA ALA A 219 -17.26 14.55 17.97
C ALA A 219 -15.86 15.12 18.23
N LEU A 220 -15.54 15.41 19.49
CA LEU A 220 -14.23 15.92 19.91
C LEU A 220 -13.09 14.91 19.67
N ASP A 221 -13.34 13.61 19.82
CA ASP A 221 -12.32 12.58 19.57
C ASP A 221 -11.85 12.58 18.10
N TRP A 222 -12.72 13.01 17.19
CA TRP A 222 -12.45 13.14 15.75
C TRP A 222 -11.97 14.54 15.37
N ALA A 223 -12.72 15.56 15.80
CA ALA A 223 -12.51 16.94 15.36
C ALA A 223 -11.23 17.53 15.95
N GLY A 224 -10.85 17.18 17.18
CA GLY A 224 -9.75 17.82 17.89
C GLY A 224 -10.12 19.10 18.62
N ASP A 225 -9.14 19.75 19.24
CA ASP A 225 -9.33 21.00 19.99
C ASP A 225 -9.89 22.15 19.12
N PRO A 226 -10.54 23.16 19.73
CA PRO A 226 -11.05 24.34 19.02
C PRO A 226 -10.00 25.12 18.23
N PHE A 227 -10.38 25.58 17.04
CA PHE A 227 -9.55 26.41 16.15
C PHE A 227 -10.39 27.35 15.27
N GLU A 228 -9.74 28.27 14.56
CA GLU A 228 -10.38 29.33 13.75
C GLU A 228 -10.85 28.83 12.36
N ALA A 229 -11.61 27.74 12.34
CA ALA A 229 -12.12 27.10 11.12
C ALA A 229 -12.90 28.07 10.23
N GLY A 230 -12.60 28.09 8.93
CA GLY A 230 -13.28 28.92 7.93
C GLY A 230 -13.01 30.42 7.98
N HIS A 231 -12.39 30.92 9.06
CA HIS A 231 -11.94 32.32 9.17
C HIS A 231 -10.45 32.45 8.82
N ARG A 232 -9.61 31.66 9.50
CA ARG A 232 -8.16 31.66 9.29
C ARG A 232 -7.72 30.61 8.29
N PHE A 233 -8.43 29.50 8.24
CA PHE A 233 -8.07 28.32 7.45
C PHE A 233 -9.11 28.07 6.36
N PHE A 234 -8.61 27.70 5.18
CA PHE A 234 -9.43 27.07 4.16
C PHE A 234 -9.81 25.66 4.64
N MET A 235 -11.08 25.29 4.51
CA MET A 235 -11.62 24.00 4.91
C MET A 235 -12.05 23.22 3.67
N GLU A 236 -11.46 22.05 3.41
CA GLU A 236 -11.77 21.24 2.21
C GLU A 236 -13.26 20.84 2.14
N HIS A 237 -13.87 20.55 3.29
CA HIS A 237 -15.28 20.16 3.38
C HIS A 237 -16.26 21.34 3.51
N GLY A 238 -15.74 22.58 3.50
CA GLY A 238 -16.53 23.81 3.44
C GLY A 238 -17.08 24.30 4.78
N GLU A 239 -16.64 23.75 5.92
CA GLU A 239 -16.99 24.29 7.23
C GLU A 239 -16.53 25.74 7.38
N THR A 240 -17.38 26.57 7.99
CA THR A 240 -17.14 28.01 8.22
C THR A 240 -16.97 28.36 9.70
N THR A 241 -17.18 27.38 10.59
CA THR A 241 -17.08 27.50 12.05
C THR A 241 -16.60 26.20 12.67
N TYR A 242 -15.98 26.27 13.85
CA TYR A 242 -15.59 25.07 14.59
C TYR A 242 -16.80 24.22 15.02
N GLU A 243 -17.94 24.83 15.32
CA GLU A 243 -19.17 24.10 15.63
C GLU A 243 -19.62 23.18 14.48
N GLN A 244 -19.49 23.65 13.22
CA GLN A 244 -19.74 22.79 12.06
C GLN A 244 -18.74 21.62 11.98
N THR A 245 -17.47 21.81 12.36
CA THR A 245 -16.50 20.70 12.40
C THR A 245 -16.87 19.65 13.44
N LEU A 246 -17.45 20.05 14.58
CA LEU A 246 -17.99 19.10 15.57
C LEU A 246 -19.22 18.37 15.03
N HIS A 247 -20.18 19.09 14.45
CA HIS A 247 -21.40 18.50 13.90
C HIS A 247 -21.14 17.53 12.75
N HIS A 248 -20.02 17.68 12.05
CA HIS A 248 -19.55 16.71 11.06
C HIS A 248 -19.48 15.29 11.65
N TYR A 249 -19.13 15.17 12.93
CA TYR A 249 -18.88 13.90 13.61
C TYR A 249 -19.99 13.47 14.57
N ASP A 250 -21.15 14.13 14.56
CA ASP A 250 -22.28 13.80 15.47
C ASP A 250 -22.73 12.33 15.37
N GLU A 251 -22.65 11.74 14.17
CA GLU A 251 -23.06 10.34 13.92
C GLU A 251 -21.86 9.36 13.89
N TYR A 252 -20.63 9.79 14.18
CA TYR A 252 -19.40 8.97 14.12
C TYR A 252 -19.09 8.26 15.45
N THR A 253 -20.12 7.77 16.13
CA THR A 253 -19.99 7.34 17.53
C THR A 253 -19.68 5.85 17.71
N ASP A 254 -20.09 5.02 16.77
CA ASP A 254 -20.13 3.56 16.93
C ASP A 254 -18.83 2.93 16.41
N VAL A 255 -17.83 2.89 17.30
CA VAL A 255 -16.44 2.51 17.02
C VAL A 255 -15.95 1.27 17.78
N VAL A 256 -16.77 0.66 18.64
CA VAL A 256 -16.37 -0.50 19.46
C VAL A 256 -16.50 -1.78 18.65
N GLY A 257 -15.54 -2.70 18.77
CA GLY A 257 -15.47 -3.95 18.01
C GLY A 257 -14.64 -3.83 16.74
N ASP A 258 -14.57 -4.90 15.98
CA ASP A 258 -13.79 -4.96 14.74
C ASP A 258 -14.56 -4.41 13.55
N HIS A 259 -13.83 -3.74 12.66
CA HIS A 259 -14.37 -3.14 11.44
C HIS A 259 -13.48 -3.54 10.25
N PRO A 260 -14.02 -3.71 9.03
CA PRO A 260 -13.22 -4.07 7.86
C PRO A 260 -12.01 -3.15 7.63
N LEU A 261 -12.11 -1.87 8.01
CA LEU A 261 -11.01 -0.90 7.88
C LEU A 261 -9.73 -1.36 8.59
N ASN A 262 -9.86 -2.10 9.70
CA ASN A 262 -8.73 -2.66 10.44
C ASN A 262 -7.91 -3.67 9.60
N LEU A 263 -8.39 -4.14 8.45
CA LEU A 263 -7.60 -4.95 7.51
C LEU A 263 -6.36 -4.22 6.98
N PHE A 264 -6.34 -2.89 6.97
CA PHE A 264 -5.15 -2.12 6.59
C PHE A 264 -3.95 -2.36 7.54
N SER A 265 -4.21 -2.75 8.80
CA SER A 265 -3.16 -3.10 9.77
C SER A 265 -2.26 -4.24 9.33
N THR A 266 -2.74 -5.09 8.41
CA THR A 266 -1.97 -6.22 7.88
C THR A 266 -0.69 -5.78 7.18
N THR A 267 -0.61 -4.55 6.65
CA THR A 267 0.61 -4.05 6.01
C THR A 267 1.77 -3.92 7.01
N LEU A 268 1.48 -3.67 8.30
CA LEU A 268 2.51 -3.63 9.35
C LEU A 268 3.21 -4.99 9.47
N ALA A 269 2.42 -6.05 9.66
CA ALA A 269 2.94 -7.42 9.76
C ALA A 269 3.62 -7.87 8.47
N LEU A 270 3.10 -7.47 7.29
CA LEU A 270 3.76 -7.72 6.01
C LEU A 270 5.16 -7.10 5.96
N ASN A 271 5.32 -5.83 6.35
CA ASN A 271 6.63 -5.17 6.38
C ASN A 271 7.59 -5.84 7.36
N ALA A 272 7.13 -6.19 8.56
CA ALA A 272 7.94 -6.91 9.53
C ALA A 272 8.36 -8.29 9.00
N TYR A 273 7.47 -9.02 8.32
CA TYR A 273 7.79 -10.29 7.68
C TYR A 273 8.83 -10.12 6.57
N MET A 274 8.66 -9.15 5.67
CA MET A 274 9.60 -8.94 4.56
C MET A 274 11.01 -8.56 5.03
N LEU A 275 11.15 -7.95 6.21
CA LEU A 275 12.44 -7.65 6.85
C LEU A 275 13.01 -8.85 7.63
N ALA A 276 12.21 -9.48 8.49
CA ALA A 276 12.70 -10.41 9.50
C ALA A 276 12.53 -11.88 9.13
N GLN A 277 11.60 -12.19 8.22
CA GLN A 277 11.21 -13.55 7.82
C GLN A 277 10.75 -14.43 9.01
N GLU A 278 10.31 -13.82 10.11
CA GLU A 278 9.78 -14.53 11.27
C GLU A 278 8.34 -15.02 11.00
N PRO A 279 8.03 -16.32 11.13
CA PRO A 279 6.73 -16.88 10.75
C PRO A 279 5.52 -16.22 11.42
N LYS A 280 5.68 -15.74 12.66
CA LYS A 280 4.59 -15.12 13.44
C LYS A 280 3.88 -13.98 12.72
N TYR A 281 4.60 -13.17 11.94
CA TYR A 281 4.03 -12.05 11.20
C TYR A 281 3.12 -12.53 10.07
N ARG A 282 3.60 -13.52 9.31
CA ARG A 282 2.85 -14.16 8.24
C ARG A 282 1.62 -14.88 8.79
N ASP A 283 1.79 -15.66 9.85
CA ASP A 283 0.72 -16.47 10.42
C ASP A 283 -0.39 -15.61 11.03
N TRP A 284 -0.05 -14.53 11.72
CA TRP A 284 -1.03 -13.56 12.22
C TRP A 284 -1.80 -12.90 11.08
N LEU A 285 -1.09 -12.40 10.06
CA LEU A 285 -1.70 -11.73 8.91
C LEU A 285 -2.70 -12.64 8.22
N LEU A 286 -2.29 -13.85 7.84
CA LEU A 286 -3.17 -14.80 7.14
C LEU A 286 -4.32 -15.25 8.05
N GLY A 287 -4.04 -15.49 9.33
CA GLY A 287 -5.06 -15.88 10.30
C GLY A 287 -6.15 -14.82 10.50
N TYR A 288 -5.78 -13.54 10.47
CA TYR A 288 -6.70 -12.42 10.59
C TYR A 288 -7.51 -12.19 9.31
N VAL A 289 -6.86 -12.22 8.14
CA VAL A 289 -7.55 -12.09 6.84
C VAL A 289 -8.49 -13.28 6.58
N ASP A 290 -8.07 -14.50 6.89
CA ASP A 290 -8.92 -15.69 6.76
C ASP A 290 -10.16 -15.60 7.66
N ALA A 291 -10.06 -15.02 8.85
CA ALA A 291 -11.23 -14.79 9.71
C ALA A 291 -12.24 -13.83 9.06
N TRP A 292 -11.77 -12.81 8.34
CA TRP A 292 -12.65 -11.93 7.55
C TRP A 292 -13.27 -12.62 6.33
N ILE A 293 -12.56 -13.55 5.69
CA ILE A 293 -13.15 -14.41 4.63
C ILE A 293 -14.30 -15.25 5.19
N GLU A 294 -14.11 -15.90 6.34
CA GLU A 294 -15.16 -16.71 6.96
C GLU A 294 -16.37 -15.88 7.40
N ARG A 295 -16.13 -14.66 7.90
CA ARG A 295 -17.21 -13.71 8.22
C ARG A 295 -17.98 -13.26 6.99
N ALA A 296 -17.29 -13.00 5.88
CA ALA A 296 -17.96 -12.67 4.62
C ALA A 296 -18.88 -13.82 4.17
N LYS A 297 -18.38 -15.06 4.17
CA LYS A 297 -19.17 -16.26 3.83
C LYS A 297 -20.39 -16.41 4.75
N ALA A 298 -20.22 -16.21 6.05
CA ALA A 298 -21.31 -16.28 7.02
C ALA A 298 -22.34 -15.15 6.86
N ASN A 299 -22.00 -14.09 6.12
CA ASN A 299 -22.83 -12.91 5.89
C ASN A 299 -23.17 -12.75 4.40
N ASP A 300 -23.54 -13.85 3.73
CA ASP A 300 -23.99 -13.89 2.33
C ASP A 300 -22.97 -13.29 1.33
N ASP A 301 -21.70 -13.65 1.54
CA ASP A 301 -20.53 -13.17 0.79
C ASP A 301 -20.29 -11.65 0.86
N LEU A 302 -20.82 -10.96 1.88
CA LEU A 302 -20.57 -9.55 2.16
C LEU A 302 -19.70 -9.41 3.40
N LEU A 303 -18.65 -8.60 3.33
CA LEU A 303 -17.93 -8.20 4.54
C LEU A 303 -18.90 -7.48 5.49
N PRO A 304 -19.11 -7.98 6.71
CA PRO A 304 -19.92 -7.26 7.68
C PRO A 304 -19.23 -5.96 8.07
N SER A 305 -19.99 -4.93 8.40
CA SER A 305 -19.47 -3.64 8.85
C SER A 305 -18.84 -3.70 10.23
N ASN A 306 -19.30 -4.61 11.08
CA ASN A 306 -18.80 -4.75 12.44
C ASN A 306 -18.85 -6.19 12.96
N VAL A 307 -17.94 -6.50 13.88
CA VAL A 307 -17.90 -7.73 14.69
C VAL A 307 -17.68 -7.32 16.13
N GLY A 308 -18.52 -7.77 17.07
CA GLY A 308 -18.37 -7.38 18.46
C GLY A 308 -17.19 -8.02 19.18
N LEU A 309 -16.97 -7.57 20.40
CA LEU A 309 -15.93 -8.10 21.30
C LEU A 309 -16.13 -9.58 21.66
N ASP A 310 -17.34 -10.09 21.43
CA ASP A 310 -17.73 -11.50 21.55
C ASP A 310 -17.46 -12.32 20.26
N GLY A 311 -16.89 -11.70 19.23
CA GLY A 311 -16.62 -12.33 17.94
C GLY A 311 -17.86 -12.52 17.05
N VAL A 312 -19.02 -11.98 17.44
CA VAL A 312 -20.29 -12.15 16.71
C VAL A 312 -20.48 -11.02 15.70
N ILE A 313 -20.92 -11.35 14.49
CA ILE A 313 -21.22 -10.37 13.44
C ILE A 313 -22.37 -9.47 13.88
N GLY A 314 -22.19 -8.14 13.77
CA GLY A 314 -23.24 -7.17 14.06
C GLY A 314 -23.50 -6.87 15.54
N SER A 315 -22.91 -7.61 16.49
CA SER A 315 -23.20 -7.46 17.92
C SER A 315 -22.75 -6.13 18.51
N SER A 316 -21.78 -5.44 17.88
CA SER A 316 -21.39 -4.06 18.22
C SER A 316 -22.42 -3.00 17.82
N ALA A 317 -23.40 -3.36 16.98
CA ALA A 317 -24.42 -2.46 16.46
C ALA A 317 -25.82 -3.07 16.62
N ASP A 318 -26.14 -3.61 17.80
CA ASP A 318 -27.45 -4.19 18.14
C ASP A 318 -27.90 -5.30 17.18
N GLY A 319 -26.96 -6.15 16.74
CA GLY A 319 -27.22 -7.24 15.78
C GLY A 319 -27.28 -6.79 14.32
N LYS A 320 -27.03 -5.51 14.02
CA LYS A 320 -27.00 -4.98 12.65
C LYS A 320 -25.62 -5.20 12.04
N TRP A 321 -25.48 -6.23 11.20
CA TRP A 321 -24.25 -6.52 10.46
C TRP A 321 -23.76 -5.35 9.58
N TRP A 322 -24.66 -4.44 9.21
CA TRP A 322 -24.41 -3.26 8.38
C TRP A 322 -24.15 -1.97 9.17
N GLY A 323 -24.34 -2.00 10.49
CA GLY A 323 -24.21 -0.83 11.37
C GLY A 323 -22.76 -0.49 11.74
N GLY A 324 -22.59 0.65 12.42
CA GLY A 324 -21.29 1.16 12.84
C GLY A 324 -20.76 2.28 11.94
N THR A 325 -19.82 3.06 12.46
CA THR A 325 -19.14 4.12 11.70
C THR A 325 -18.45 3.54 10.46
N TYR A 326 -18.63 4.21 9.33
CA TYR A 326 -18.17 3.78 7.99
C TYR A 326 -18.72 2.42 7.48
N GLY A 327 -19.75 1.88 8.13
CA GLY A 327 -20.46 0.67 7.69
C GLY A 327 -21.33 0.86 6.45
N TRP A 328 -22.01 -0.22 6.03
CA TRP A 328 -22.94 -0.22 4.90
C TRP A 328 -24.13 0.72 5.11
N GLY A 329 -24.53 0.96 6.35
CA GLY A 329 -25.62 1.89 6.70
C GLY A 329 -25.17 3.32 7.00
N PHE A 330 -23.89 3.64 6.81
CA PHE A 330 -23.32 4.89 7.29
C PHE A 330 -23.49 6.04 6.29
N SER A 331 -24.56 6.82 6.48
CA SER A 331 -24.83 8.04 5.71
C SER A 331 -25.08 9.26 6.61
N PRO A 332 -24.04 9.79 7.28
CA PRO A 332 -24.19 10.90 8.22
C PRO A 332 -24.65 12.18 7.54
N VAL A 333 -25.22 13.10 8.33
CA VAL A 333 -25.62 14.43 7.85
C VAL A 333 -24.37 15.31 7.69
N ASN A 334 -24.19 15.88 6.50
CA ASN A 334 -23.21 16.92 6.27
C ASN A 334 -23.72 18.23 6.90
N PRO A 335 -22.98 18.84 7.84
CA PRO A 335 -23.43 20.03 8.58
C PRO A 335 -23.48 21.31 7.72
N VAL A 336 -22.75 21.35 6.60
CA VAL A 336 -22.72 22.47 5.67
C VAL A 336 -23.93 22.44 4.74
N THR A 337 -24.30 21.24 4.25
CA THR A 337 -25.37 21.10 3.24
C THR A 337 -26.70 20.63 3.82
N GLY A 338 -26.71 20.09 5.03
CA GLY A 338 -27.87 19.45 5.68
C GLY A 338 -28.30 18.12 5.05
N LYS A 339 -27.50 17.56 4.11
CA LYS A 339 -27.83 16.33 3.38
C LYS A 339 -27.13 15.13 3.99
N ARG A 340 -27.77 13.96 3.92
CA ARG A 340 -27.09 12.68 4.22
C ARG A 340 -26.14 12.31 3.08
N GLU A 341 -24.93 11.91 3.42
CA GLU A 341 -23.89 11.53 2.46
C GLU A 341 -23.44 10.10 2.69
N ASP A 342 -23.48 9.27 1.64
CA ASP A 342 -23.05 7.87 1.71
C ASP A 342 -21.53 7.78 1.94
N ARG A 343 -21.13 7.31 3.14
CA ARG A 343 -19.72 7.32 3.57
C ARG A 343 -19.19 5.94 3.95
N SER A 344 -19.79 4.86 3.45
CA SER A 344 -19.24 3.51 3.64
C SER A 344 -17.76 3.44 3.21
N ARG A 345 -16.95 2.72 4.00
CA ARG A 345 -15.54 2.43 3.69
C ARG A 345 -15.26 0.95 3.52
N VAL A 346 -16.26 0.08 3.69
CA VAL A 346 -16.13 -1.39 3.58
C VAL A 346 -15.46 -1.78 2.26
N LEU A 347 -15.80 -1.09 1.18
CA LEU A 347 -15.28 -1.39 -0.15
C LEU A 347 -13.83 -0.92 -0.41
N ARG A 348 -13.22 -0.18 0.53
CA ARG A 348 -11.83 0.26 0.43
C ARG A 348 -10.83 -0.76 0.99
N THR A 349 -11.31 -1.75 1.74
CA THR A 349 -10.47 -2.58 2.63
C THR A 349 -9.85 -3.79 1.94
N ILE A 350 -9.88 -3.83 0.60
CA ILE A 350 -9.34 -4.94 -0.19
C ILE A 350 -7.84 -5.15 0.02
N LEU A 351 -7.13 -4.10 0.45
CA LEU A 351 -5.68 -4.13 0.61
C LEU A 351 -5.19 -5.25 1.54
N GLY A 352 -5.94 -5.58 2.60
CA GLY A 352 -5.57 -6.70 3.47
C GLY A 352 -5.58 -8.05 2.75
N PHE A 353 -6.49 -8.23 1.78
CA PHE A 353 -6.52 -9.42 0.94
C PHE A 353 -5.40 -9.42 -0.10
N PHE A 354 -5.02 -8.26 -0.63
CA PHE A 354 -3.85 -8.13 -1.51
C PHE A 354 -2.54 -8.45 -0.78
N ASN A 355 -2.40 -8.03 0.48
CA ASN A 355 -1.25 -8.40 1.32
C ASN A 355 -1.17 -9.93 1.50
N ALA A 356 -2.31 -10.58 1.76
CA ALA A 356 -2.37 -12.03 1.89
C ALA A 356 -2.09 -12.75 0.55
N TYR A 357 -2.57 -12.21 -0.57
CA TYR A 357 -2.28 -12.71 -1.90
C TYR A 357 -0.79 -12.59 -2.24
N LEU A 358 -0.13 -11.46 -1.91
CA LEU A 358 1.31 -11.27 -2.11
C LEU A 358 2.15 -12.34 -1.41
N LEU A 359 1.72 -12.79 -0.22
CA LEU A 359 2.40 -13.82 0.57
C LEU A 359 2.19 -15.26 0.07
N THR A 360 1.18 -15.50 -0.78
CA THR A 360 0.67 -16.86 -1.01
C THR A 360 0.40 -17.21 -2.48
N GLY A 361 0.05 -16.23 -3.31
CA GLY A 361 -0.53 -16.44 -4.64
C GLY A 361 -1.92 -17.10 -4.63
N ASP A 362 -2.56 -17.25 -3.46
CA ASP A 362 -3.80 -17.99 -3.31
C ASP A 362 -5.01 -17.14 -3.75
N ASP A 363 -5.67 -17.58 -4.82
CA ASP A 363 -6.79 -16.87 -5.43
C ASP A 363 -8.01 -16.73 -4.50
N LYS A 364 -8.09 -17.49 -3.38
CA LYS A 364 -9.15 -17.32 -2.38
C LYS A 364 -9.23 -15.89 -1.84
N TYR A 365 -8.09 -15.19 -1.76
CA TYR A 365 -8.02 -13.80 -1.28
C TYR A 365 -8.63 -12.81 -2.27
N LEU A 366 -8.63 -13.13 -3.58
CA LEU A 366 -9.32 -12.33 -4.59
C LEU A 366 -10.79 -12.75 -4.73
N ASP A 367 -11.09 -14.03 -4.54
CA ASP A 367 -12.42 -14.61 -4.71
C ASP A 367 -13.47 -14.03 -3.76
N VAL A 368 -13.10 -13.71 -2.52
CA VAL A 368 -14.01 -13.02 -1.57
C VAL A 368 -14.56 -11.72 -2.16
N TRP A 369 -13.74 -10.97 -2.90
CA TRP A 369 -14.15 -9.71 -3.50
C TRP A 369 -14.98 -9.91 -4.78
N ARG A 370 -14.66 -10.95 -5.57
CA ARG A 370 -15.48 -11.34 -6.73
C ARG A 370 -16.89 -11.72 -6.28
N LYS A 371 -17.01 -12.52 -5.21
CA LYS A 371 -18.30 -12.93 -4.65
C LYS A 371 -19.08 -11.77 -4.06
N GLN A 372 -18.43 -10.86 -3.35
CA GLN A 372 -19.06 -9.63 -2.87
C GLN A 372 -19.60 -8.78 -4.03
N ALA A 373 -18.81 -8.59 -5.09
CA ALA A 373 -19.27 -7.87 -6.28
C ALA A 373 -20.45 -8.58 -6.96
N ASP A 374 -20.40 -9.91 -7.11
CA ASP A 374 -21.51 -10.71 -7.66
C ASP A 374 -22.76 -10.60 -6.79
N ARG A 375 -22.60 -10.62 -5.46
CA ARG A 375 -23.69 -10.44 -4.51
C ARG A 375 -24.38 -9.08 -4.66
N LEU A 376 -23.62 -7.99 -4.76
CA LEU A 376 -24.15 -6.64 -4.99
C LEU A 376 -24.82 -6.55 -6.37
N ASN A 377 -24.22 -7.15 -7.39
CA ASN A 377 -24.76 -7.16 -8.76
C ASN A 377 -26.07 -7.96 -8.90
N ARG A 378 -26.35 -8.93 -8.01
CA ARG A 378 -27.66 -9.63 -7.95
C ARG A 378 -28.81 -8.69 -7.60
N GLU A 379 -28.52 -7.60 -6.89
CA GLU A 379 -29.52 -6.61 -6.46
C GLU A 379 -29.78 -5.53 -7.51
N LYS A 380 -29.16 -5.65 -8.70
CA LYS A 380 -29.30 -4.63 -9.73
C LYS A 380 -30.77 -4.40 -10.10
N ARG A 381 -31.08 -3.15 -10.42
CA ARG A 381 -32.39 -2.73 -10.95
C ARG A 381 -32.22 -1.95 -12.24
N THR A 382 -33.30 -1.82 -13.01
CA THR A 382 -33.34 -0.94 -14.17
C THR A 382 -34.28 0.23 -13.88
N VAL A 383 -33.77 1.45 -13.91
CA VAL A 383 -34.54 2.70 -13.74
C VAL A 383 -34.22 3.60 -14.93
N ASP A 384 -35.24 4.10 -15.62
CA ASP A 384 -35.09 4.95 -16.81
C ASP A 384 -34.14 4.35 -17.88
N GLY A 385 -34.21 3.03 -18.07
CA GLY A 385 -33.36 2.29 -19.02
C GLY A 385 -31.92 2.08 -18.58
N LYS A 386 -31.52 2.57 -17.40
CA LYS A 386 -30.17 2.40 -16.84
C LYS A 386 -30.15 1.30 -15.80
N VAL A 387 -29.16 0.40 -15.90
CA VAL A 387 -28.84 -0.56 -14.85
C VAL A 387 -28.20 0.20 -13.69
N GLN A 388 -28.66 -0.04 -12.47
CA GLN A 388 -28.10 0.50 -11.25
C GLN A 388 -27.82 -0.61 -10.24
N THR A 389 -26.78 -0.45 -9.43
CA THR A 389 -26.44 -1.35 -8.30
C THR A 389 -26.33 -0.57 -7.00
N PRO A 390 -26.66 -1.19 -5.85
CA PRO A 390 -26.62 -0.49 -4.58
C PRO A 390 -25.19 -0.39 -4.05
N THR A 391 -24.96 0.61 -3.20
CA THR A 391 -23.67 0.80 -2.51
C THR A 391 -23.82 0.82 -0.99
N MET A 392 -25.06 0.86 -0.50
CA MET A 392 -25.38 1.01 0.92
C MET A 392 -26.53 0.06 1.33
N TYR A 393 -26.63 -0.25 2.61
CA TYR A 393 -27.66 -1.13 3.19
C TYR A 393 -28.10 -0.65 4.56
N ASN A 394 -29.42 -0.65 4.84
CA ASN A 394 -29.97 -0.32 6.15
C ASN A 394 -31.18 -1.21 6.49
N ALA A 395 -31.97 -0.83 7.50
CA ALA A 395 -33.16 -1.57 7.93
C ALA A 395 -34.24 -1.70 6.83
N ASP A 396 -34.29 -0.75 5.88
CA ASP A 396 -35.23 -0.75 4.75
C ASP A 396 -34.67 -1.48 3.51
N GLY A 397 -33.46 -2.01 3.61
CA GLY A 397 -32.77 -2.76 2.56
C GLY A 397 -31.72 -1.94 1.79
N TRP A 398 -31.57 -2.24 0.50
CA TRP A 398 -30.53 -1.67 -0.37
C TRP A 398 -30.84 -0.23 -0.81
N TYR A 399 -29.86 0.66 -0.64
CA TYR A 399 -29.94 2.06 -1.09
C TYR A 399 -28.58 2.55 -1.64
N GLY A 400 -28.46 3.87 -1.89
CA GLY A 400 -27.24 4.45 -2.46
C GLY A 400 -26.99 3.97 -3.90
N TRP A 401 -28.05 3.84 -4.69
CA TRP A 401 -28.00 3.28 -6.05
C TRP A 401 -27.10 4.11 -6.98
N LYS A 402 -26.15 3.45 -7.65
CA LYS A 402 -25.26 4.06 -8.64
C LYS A 402 -25.46 3.41 -10.01
N ASP A 403 -25.26 4.20 -11.07
CA ASP A 403 -25.33 3.71 -12.45
C ASP A 403 -24.23 2.67 -12.71
N GLY A 404 -24.58 1.59 -13.40
CA GLY A 404 -23.68 0.50 -13.75
C GLY A 404 -23.68 -0.67 -12.76
N LEU A 405 -22.88 -1.68 -13.11
CA LEU A 405 -22.59 -2.82 -12.25
C LEU A 405 -21.51 -2.44 -11.22
N HIS A 406 -21.54 -3.12 -10.08
CA HIS A 406 -20.49 -3.04 -9.08
C HIS A 406 -19.19 -3.65 -9.63
N GLN A 407 -18.20 -2.79 -9.87
CA GLN A 407 -16.91 -3.14 -10.48
C GLN A 407 -15.71 -2.66 -9.66
N LEU A 408 -15.90 -2.19 -8.42
CA LEU A 408 -14.79 -1.67 -7.60
C LEU A 408 -13.72 -2.77 -7.37
N ASN A 409 -12.47 -2.39 -7.58
CA ASN A 409 -11.24 -3.17 -7.56
C ASN A 409 -11.13 -4.27 -8.64
N SER A 410 -12.00 -4.28 -9.66
CA SER A 410 -11.96 -5.28 -10.73
C SER A 410 -10.68 -5.23 -11.58
N LEU A 411 -10.14 -4.02 -11.84
CA LEU A 411 -8.86 -3.84 -12.52
C LEU A 411 -7.70 -4.39 -11.69
N ASP A 412 -7.69 -4.11 -10.38
CA ASP A 412 -6.68 -4.60 -9.44
C ASP A 412 -6.71 -6.14 -9.37
N ILE A 413 -7.90 -6.73 -9.24
CA ILE A 413 -8.09 -8.20 -9.24
C ILE A 413 -7.58 -8.83 -10.54
N TRP A 414 -7.90 -8.23 -11.70
CA TRP A 414 -7.35 -8.69 -12.98
C TRP A 414 -5.83 -8.61 -13.01
N TRP A 415 -5.23 -7.53 -12.52
CA TRP A 415 -3.77 -7.39 -12.50
C TRP A 415 -3.11 -8.50 -11.67
N PHE A 416 -3.67 -8.83 -10.50
CA PHE A 416 -3.17 -9.91 -9.68
C PHE A 416 -3.36 -11.27 -10.36
N SER A 417 -4.57 -11.58 -10.81
CA SER A 417 -4.93 -12.91 -11.30
C SER A 417 -4.42 -13.19 -12.72
N MET A 418 -4.36 -12.17 -13.57
CA MET A 418 -4.21 -12.24 -15.03
C MET A 418 -5.24 -13.15 -15.73
N LYS A 419 -6.39 -13.41 -15.09
CA LYS A 419 -7.44 -14.28 -15.65
C LYS A 419 -8.26 -13.52 -16.70
N PRO A 420 -8.58 -14.15 -17.85
CA PRO A 420 -9.47 -13.57 -18.85
C PRO A 420 -10.86 -13.22 -18.30
N SER A 421 -11.38 -14.01 -17.35
CA SER A 421 -12.68 -13.76 -16.71
C SER A 421 -12.67 -12.48 -15.87
N ASP A 422 -11.56 -12.15 -15.21
CA ASP A 422 -11.43 -10.90 -14.45
C ASP A 422 -11.23 -9.71 -15.40
N ARG A 423 -10.47 -9.91 -16.48
CA ARG A 423 -10.32 -8.88 -17.51
C ARG A 423 -11.66 -8.47 -18.12
N ALA A 424 -12.53 -9.44 -18.40
CA ALA A 424 -13.86 -9.22 -18.95
C ALA A 424 -14.81 -8.47 -18.00
N ARG A 425 -14.54 -8.52 -16.68
CA ARG A 425 -15.29 -7.77 -15.66
C ARG A 425 -14.75 -6.36 -15.46
N ALA A 426 -13.47 -6.14 -15.70
CA ALA A 426 -12.81 -4.87 -15.49
C ALA A 426 -13.11 -3.85 -16.61
N PRO A 427 -13.28 -2.56 -16.28
CA PRO A 427 -13.43 -1.51 -17.29
C PRO A 427 -12.17 -1.36 -18.15
N ASP A 428 -12.28 -0.58 -19.24
CA ASP A 428 -11.09 -0.23 -20.02
C ASP A 428 -10.22 0.78 -19.27
N HIS A 429 -8.92 0.75 -19.53
CA HIS A 429 -7.95 1.68 -18.96
C HIS A 429 -6.83 1.94 -19.98
N PRO A 430 -6.37 3.20 -20.18
CA PRO A 430 -5.40 3.52 -21.24
C PRO A 430 -4.09 2.72 -21.20
N TRP A 431 -3.57 2.44 -20.01
CA TRP A 431 -2.38 1.57 -19.84
C TRP A 431 -2.67 0.11 -20.18
N VAL A 432 -3.87 -0.40 -19.85
CA VAL A 432 -4.25 -1.77 -20.18
C VAL A 432 -4.46 -1.91 -21.69
N ALA A 433 -5.08 -0.92 -22.32
CA ALA A 433 -5.18 -0.84 -23.78
C ALA A 433 -3.79 -0.82 -24.45
N PHE A 434 -2.78 -0.20 -23.84
CA PHE A 434 -1.40 -0.25 -24.31
C PHE A 434 -0.81 -1.65 -24.22
N LEU A 435 -0.95 -2.33 -23.08
CA LEU A 435 -0.51 -3.73 -22.92
C LEU A 435 -1.21 -4.69 -23.90
N GLU A 436 -2.42 -4.35 -24.34
CA GLU A 436 -3.20 -5.10 -25.34
C GLU A 436 -2.93 -4.65 -26.79
N GLY A 437 -2.00 -3.72 -27.02
CA GLY A 437 -1.63 -3.21 -28.35
C GLY A 437 -2.66 -2.26 -28.99
N ARG A 438 -3.68 -1.83 -28.24
CA ARG A 438 -4.75 -0.92 -28.70
C ARG A 438 -4.42 0.56 -28.48
N ASN A 439 -3.35 0.89 -27.75
CA ASN A 439 -2.96 2.27 -27.45
C ASN A 439 -1.42 2.47 -27.46
N PRO A 440 -0.76 2.38 -28.62
CA PRO A 440 0.70 2.40 -28.72
C PRO A 440 1.34 3.72 -28.25
N ASP A 441 0.61 4.83 -28.30
CA ASP A 441 1.10 6.16 -27.92
C ASP A 441 1.01 6.45 -26.41
N PHE A 442 0.48 5.50 -25.63
CA PHE A 442 0.28 5.64 -24.19
C PHE A 442 1.54 6.06 -23.43
N PRO A 443 2.72 5.42 -23.61
CA PRO A 443 3.89 5.74 -22.78
C PRO A 443 4.28 7.21 -22.88
N GLU A 444 4.38 7.75 -24.09
CA GLU A 444 4.74 9.16 -24.28
C GLU A 444 3.64 10.11 -23.81
N THR A 445 2.37 9.78 -24.08
CA THR A 445 1.24 10.62 -23.68
C THR A 445 1.13 10.73 -22.16
N ALA A 446 1.27 9.62 -21.44
CA ALA A 446 1.21 9.57 -19.99
C ALA A 446 2.41 10.29 -19.35
N LEU A 447 3.64 10.05 -19.85
CA LEU A 447 4.84 10.72 -19.34
C LEU A 447 4.80 12.24 -19.54
N ARG A 448 4.30 12.72 -20.69
CA ARG A 448 4.14 14.16 -20.94
C ARG A 448 3.08 14.79 -20.03
N LYS A 449 2.00 14.06 -19.75
CA LYS A 449 0.98 14.51 -18.78
C LYS A 449 1.58 14.65 -17.38
N ASP A 450 2.37 13.68 -16.94
CA ASP A 450 3.02 13.74 -15.63
C ASP A 450 4.07 14.86 -15.57
N LEU A 451 4.85 15.10 -16.64
CA LEU A 451 5.74 16.27 -16.73
C LEU A 451 4.98 17.60 -16.60
N ALA A 452 3.83 17.73 -17.28
CA ALA A 452 2.98 18.91 -17.16
C ALA A 452 2.45 19.09 -15.73
N ARG A 453 2.08 17.99 -15.06
CA ARG A 453 1.63 18.00 -13.65
C ARG A 453 2.76 18.44 -12.71
N VAL A 454 3.99 17.96 -12.89
CA VAL A 454 5.15 18.41 -12.11
C VAL A 454 5.35 19.92 -12.25
N ALA A 455 5.31 20.44 -13.49
CA ALA A 455 5.44 21.87 -13.76
C ALA A 455 4.30 22.71 -13.15
N GLU A 456 3.07 22.20 -13.19
CA GLU A 456 1.90 22.81 -12.57
C GLU A 456 2.07 22.91 -11.05
N MET A 457 2.55 21.86 -10.39
CA MET A 457 2.78 21.89 -8.94
C MET A 457 3.92 22.79 -8.53
N ALA A 458 5.01 22.82 -9.30
CA ALA A 458 6.09 23.77 -9.06
C ALA A 458 5.58 25.22 -9.20
N LYS A 459 4.62 25.48 -10.09
CA LYS A 459 3.96 26.78 -10.20
C LYS A 459 3.06 27.08 -9.00
N ALA A 460 2.18 26.13 -8.63
CA ALA A 460 1.28 26.27 -7.48
C ALA A 460 2.06 26.49 -6.18
N GLU A 461 3.19 25.78 -6.01
CA GLU A 461 4.15 26.00 -4.94
C GLU A 461 4.61 27.45 -4.92
N ARG A 462 5.19 27.97 -6.01
CA ARG A 462 5.69 29.36 -6.06
C ARG A 462 4.61 30.41 -5.79
N GLU A 463 3.39 30.16 -6.26
CA GLU A 463 2.25 31.08 -6.15
C GLU A 463 1.50 30.96 -4.82
N ASP A 464 1.79 29.95 -4.00
CA ASP A 464 1.22 29.86 -2.66
C ASP A 464 1.61 31.12 -1.86
N THR A 465 0.67 31.67 -1.12
CA THR A 465 0.88 32.87 -0.29
C THR A 465 0.67 32.59 1.19
N THR A 466 0.35 31.34 1.54
CA THR A 466 0.10 30.96 2.93
C THR A 466 1.38 30.87 3.74
N THR A 467 1.24 31.18 5.03
CA THR A 467 2.28 30.98 6.02
C THR A 467 1.98 29.71 6.82
N PRO A 468 2.94 29.19 7.60
CA PRO A 468 2.73 28.00 8.41
C PRO A 468 1.51 28.13 9.33
N ASP A 469 1.24 29.34 9.80
CA ASP A 469 0.17 29.63 10.73
C ASP A 469 -1.19 29.86 10.05
N THR A 470 -1.28 29.94 8.72
CA THR A 470 -2.56 30.03 7.97
C THR A 470 -2.87 28.75 7.19
N ARG A 471 -2.21 27.64 7.53
CA ARG A 471 -2.25 26.40 6.76
C ARG A 471 -2.54 25.20 7.67
N LEU A 472 -3.52 24.40 7.27
CA LEU A 472 -3.79 23.08 7.83
C LEU A 472 -2.92 22.01 7.16
N ALA A 473 -2.81 20.84 7.78
CA ALA A 473 -1.89 19.80 7.33
C ALA A 473 -2.19 19.28 5.90
N ASP A 474 -3.48 19.24 5.54
CA ASP A 474 -4.07 18.81 4.26
C ASP A 474 -3.89 19.85 3.13
N ALA A 475 -3.75 21.13 3.47
CA ALA A 475 -3.83 22.25 2.52
C ALA A 475 -2.76 22.27 1.41
N ARG A 476 -1.71 21.43 1.52
CA ARG A 476 -0.63 21.32 0.51
C ARG A 476 -0.49 19.94 -0.10
N LEU A 477 -1.38 19.00 0.23
CA LEU A 477 -1.36 17.65 -0.35
C LEU A 477 -1.47 17.69 -1.87
N GLU A 478 -2.35 18.54 -2.40
CA GLU A 478 -2.50 18.70 -3.84
C GLU A 478 -1.21 19.19 -4.51
N PHE A 479 -0.35 19.91 -3.77
CA PHE A 479 0.89 20.49 -4.29
C PHE A 479 2.07 19.51 -4.28
N ASN A 480 1.91 18.30 -3.74
CA ASN A 480 2.96 17.30 -3.78
C ASN A 480 3.40 17.08 -5.24
N PRO A 481 4.68 17.38 -5.58
CA PRO A 481 5.12 17.38 -6.97
C PRO A 481 5.37 15.97 -7.51
N ALA A 482 5.46 14.95 -6.65
CA ALA A 482 5.82 13.60 -7.06
C ALA A 482 4.75 12.93 -7.94
N SER A 483 4.96 12.92 -9.25
CA SER A 483 4.17 12.18 -10.24
C SER A 483 4.91 10.92 -10.66
N VAL A 484 4.44 9.78 -10.14
CA VAL A 484 5.06 8.45 -10.31
C VAL A 484 4.20 7.46 -11.09
N SER A 485 2.90 7.74 -11.29
CA SER A 485 1.94 6.73 -11.78
C SER A 485 2.31 6.22 -13.18
N SER A 486 2.68 7.09 -14.13
CA SER A 486 3.11 6.65 -15.47
C SER A 486 4.42 5.88 -15.43
N LEU A 487 5.36 6.25 -14.56
CA LEU A 487 6.63 5.54 -14.35
C LEU A 487 6.38 4.15 -13.75
N MET A 488 5.52 4.04 -12.75
CA MET A 488 5.13 2.76 -12.15
C MET A 488 4.48 1.82 -13.19
N GLN A 489 3.56 2.33 -13.99
CA GLN A 489 2.89 1.55 -15.04
C GLN A 489 3.85 1.13 -16.16
N THR A 490 4.66 2.06 -16.68
CA THR A 490 5.54 1.80 -17.83
C THR A 490 6.82 1.07 -17.46
N MET A 491 7.43 1.36 -16.30
CA MET A 491 8.69 0.73 -15.90
C MET A 491 8.44 -0.57 -15.15
N MET A 492 7.54 -0.59 -14.16
CA MET A 492 7.39 -1.70 -13.23
C MET A 492 6.18 -2.60 -13.51
N GLY A 493 5.26 -2.13 -14.37
CA GLY A 493 3.99 -2.80 -14.60
C GLY A 493 3.16 -2.84 -13.32
N ALA A 494 3.25 -1.77 -12.53
CA ALA A 494 2.79 -1.71 -11.15
C ALA A 494 1.45 -0.97 -10.98
N LEU A 495 0.75 -1.29 -9.90
CA LEU A 495 -0.46 -0.59 -9.47
C LEU A 495 -0.09 0.61 -8.60
N HIS A 496 -0.72 1.76 -8.85
CA HIS A 496 -0.66 2.91 -7.94
C HIS A 496 -1.98 2.98 -7.15
N ILE A 497 -2.03 2.23 -6.05
CA ILE A 497 -3.13 2.25 -5.09
C ILE A 497 -2.80 3.35 -4.08
N GLY A 498 -3.43 4.50 -4.25
CA GLY A 498 -3.13 5.72 -3.51
C GLY A 498 -4.08 6.86 -3.91
N ARG A 499 -3.67 8.10 -3.61
CA ARG A 499 -4.35 9.32 -4.06
C ARG A 499 -3.44 10.08 -5.04
N PRO A 500 -3.90 10.35 -6.29
CA PRO A 500 -5.09 9.80 -6.94
C PRO A 500 -4.95 8.30 -7.23
N PRO A 501 -6.07 7.56 -7.43
CA PRO A 501 -6.03 6.14 -7.78
C PRO A 501 -5.59 5.95 -9.24
N TRP A 502 -4.98 4.81 -9.55
CA TRP A 502 -4.53 4.53 -10.92
C TRP A 502 -5.67 4.27 -11.92
N GLY A 503 -6.85 3.84 -11.45
CA GLY A 503 -7.97 3.48 -12.32
C GLY A 503 -9.32 3.91 -11.73
N PRO A 504 -10.36 4.05 -12.57
CA PRO A 504 -11.68 4.55 -12.15
C PRO A 504 -12.42 3.60 -11.20
N THR A 505 -12.03 2.33 -11.16
CA THR A 505 -12.58 1.33 -10.24
C THR A 505 -11.64 1.00 -9.10
N THR A 506 -10.49 1.62 -8.97
CA THR A 506 -9.59 1.37 -7.83
C THR A 506 -10.01 2.23 -6.66
N ALA A 507 -10.11 1.62 -5.47
CA ALA A 507 -10.42 2.37 -4.26
C ALA A 507 -9.30 3.37 -3.89
N ASN A 508 -9.69 4.57 -3.48
CA ASN A 508 -8.77 5.52 -2.83
C ASN A 508 -8.43 4.98 -1.45
N ALA A 509 -7.19 4.53 -1.26
CA ALA A 509 -6.69 4.01 0.00
C ALA A 509 -5.23 4.41 0.20
N GLY A 510 -4.87 4.81 1.43
CA GLY A 510 -3.48 4.98 1.84
C GLY A 510 -2.81 3.63 2.17
N GLY A 511 -1.51 3.67 2.41
CA GLY A 511 -0.82 2.58 3.10
C GLY A 511 -0.50 1.35 2.25
N SER A 512 -0.68 1.39 0.93
CA SER A 512 -0.36 0.26 0.05
C SER A 512 1.14 -0.04 0.00
N PRO A 513 1.58 -1.32 0.10
CA PRO A 513 2.91 -1.70 -0.34
C PRO A 513 3.00 -1.65 -1.88
N LEU A 514 4.16 -1.95 -2.44
CA LEU A 514 4.37 -1.98 -3.88
C LEU A 514 3.87 -3.30 -4.49
N TYR A 515 2.87 -3.23 -5.36
CA TYR A 515 2.49 -4.32 -6.25
C TYR A 515 3.03 -4.08 -7.65
N ALA A 516 4.13 -4.77 -7.99
CA ALA A 516 4.86 -4.58 -9.24
C ALA A 516 5.12 -5.91 -9.95
N ARG A 517 5.17 -5.87 -11.28
CA ARG A 517 5.56 -7.03 -12.09
C ARG A 517 7.07 -7.17 -12.16
N LEU A 518 7.77 -6.06 -12.37
CA LEU A 518 9.24 -5.98 -12.33
C LEU A 518 9.70 -4.84 -11.43
N ARG A 519 10.90 -4.99 -10.88
CA ARG A 519 11.61 -3.93 -10.15
C ARG A 519 13.09 -3.92 -10.55
N TYR A 520 13.71 -2.76 -10.49
CA TYR A 520 15.09 -2.56 -10.94
C TYR A 520 16.01 -2.09 -9.83
N PHE A 521 17.29 -2.40 -9.97
CA PHE A 521 18.36 -1.92 -9.10
C PHE A 521 19.59 -1.52 -9.92
N ASP A 522 20.28 -0.51 -9.42
CA ASP A 522 21.57 -0.08 -9.93
C ASP A 522 22.64 -0.97 -9.28
N ALA A 523 23.25 -1.83 -10.10
CA ALA A 523 24.23 -2.80 -9.62
C ALA A 523 25.53 -2.13 -9.18
N GLU A 524 25.92 -1.03 -9.84
CA GLU A 524 27.18 -0.34 -9.62
C GLU A 524 27.09 0.54 -8.38
N ALA A 525 26.05 1.37 -8.28
CA ALA A 525 25.81 2.21 -7.11
C ALA A 525 25.21 1.45 -5.93
N ARG A 526 24.81 0.18 -6.12
CA ARG A 526 24.15 -0.68 -5.12
C ARG A 526 22.97 0.03 -4.44
N ARG A 527 22.06 0.58 -5.25
CA ARG A 527 20.85 1.27 -4.80
C ARG A 527 19.61 0.82 -5.57
N ALA A 528 18.44 1.10 -5.00
CA ALA A 528 17.17 0.84 -5.65
C ALA A 528 16.95 1.73 -6.88
N GLY A 529 16.21 1.22 -7.87
CA GLY A 529 15.89 1.93 -9.10
C GLY A 529 16.83 1.61 -10.26
N VAL A 530 16.47 2.06 -11.46
CA VAL A 530 17.35 1.89 -12.63
C VAL A 530 18.63 2.72 -12.47
N PRO A 531 19.77 2.28 -13.07
CA PRO A 531 20.96 3.10 -13.14
C PRO A 531 20.73 4.47 -13.80
N GLU A 532 21.71 5.36 -13.64
CA GLU A 532 21.78 6.57 -14.45
C GLU A 532 21.73 6.21 -15.95
N ASP A 533 21.07 7.04 -16.76
CA ASP A 533 20.87 6.85 -18.21
C ASP A 533 20.06 5.63 -18.65
N VAL A 534 19.63 4.76 -17.73
CA VAL A 534 18.82 3.58 -18.08
C VAL A 534 17.33 3.91 -18.03
N ALA A 535 16.60 3.46 -19.04
CA ALA A 535 15.15 3.52 -19.14
C ALA A 535 14.57 2.12 -19.36
N ALA A 536 13.32 1.89 -18.94
CA ALA A 536 12.66 0.60 -19.01
C ALA A 536 11.18 0.76 -19.40
N LEU A 537 10.72 0.04 -20.43
CA LEU A 537 9.32 0.04 -20.87
C LEU A 537 8.77 -1.38 -20.95
N ILE A 538 7.84 -1.72 -20.08
CA ILE A 538 7.05 -2.94 -20.15
C ILE A 538 5.92 -2.74 -21.15
N ASP A 539 5.95 -3.51 -22.23
CA ASP A 539 4.95 -3.44 -23.32
C ASP A 539 3.96 -4.62 -23.34
N SER A 540 4.24 -5.68 -22.58
CA SER A 540 3.36 -6.86 -22.52
C SER A 540 3.43 -7.55 -21.16
N MET A 541 2.28 -8.02 -20.67
CA MET A 541 2.12 -8.78 -19.43
C MET A 541 1.06 -9.87 -19.59
N THR A 542 1.42 -11.12 -19.30
CA THR A 542 0.48 -12.25 -19.17
C THR A 542 0.64 -12.90 -17.79
N ALA A 543 -0.06 -14.00 -17.52
CA ALA A 543 0.07 -14.73 -16.26
C ALA A 543 1.48 -15.32 -16.04
N ASP A 544 2.20 -15.61 -17.12
CA ASP A 544 3.44 -16.38 -17.16
C ASP A 544 4.59 -15.68 -17.93
N GLU A 545 4.33 -14.53 -18.54
CA GLU A 545 5.31 -13.78 -19.31
C GLU A 545 5.23 -12.27 -19.02
N THR A 546 6.36 -11.58 -19.13
CA THR A 546 6.43 -10.12 -19.20
C THR A 546 7.53 -9.70 -20.17
N ALA A 547 7.24 -8.75 -21.03
CA ALA A 547 8.24 -8.19 -21.94
C ALA A 547 8.59 -6.76 -21.55
N VAL A 548 9.90 -6.46 -21.54
CA VAL A 548 10.44 -5.14 -21.21
C VAL A 548 11.51 -4.73 -22.20
N THR A 549 11.46 -3.50 -22.68
CA THR A 549 12.54 -2.87 -23.44
C THR A 549 13.43 -2.06 -22.51
N LEU A 550 14.72 -2.36 -22.50
CA LEU A 550 15.74 -1.64 -21.72
C LEU A 550 16.67 -0.88 -22.66
N VAL A 551 16.99 0.36 -22.31
CA VAL A 551 17.85 1.24 -23.12
C VAL A 551 18.85 1.94 -22.20
N ASN A 552 20.12 1.94 -22.58
CA ASN A 552 21.15 2.79 -22.02
C ASN A 552 21.35 4.01 -22.91
N LEU A 553 20.99 5.19 -22.41
CA LEU A 553 21.07 6.46 -23.13
C LEU A 553 22.49 7.06 -23.13
N SER A 554 23.41 6.52 -22.33
CA SER A 554 24.77 7.03 -22.26
C SER A 554 25.53 6.71 -23.56
N PRO A 555 26.14 7.70 -24.23
CA PRO A 555 26.96 7.46 -25.42
C PRO A 555 28.35 6.91 -25.10
N THR A 556 28.76 6.94 -23.82
CA THR A 556 30.14 6.62 -23.41
C THR A 556 30.26 5.61 -22.28
N GLN A 557 29.22 5.45 -21.46
CA GLN A 557 29.27 4.57 -20.29
C GLN A 557 28.42 3.33 -20.51
N SER A 558 28.93 2.17 -20.10
CA SER A 558 28.09 0.99 -19.91
C SER A 558 27.33 1.12 -18.60
N ARG A 559 26.19 0.45 -18.49
CA ARG A 559 25.39 0.40 -17.25
C ARG A 559 25.02 -1.03 -16.92
N GLU A 560 25.12 -1.39 -15.64
CA GLU A 560 24.65 -2.69 -15.14
C GLU A 560 23.35 -2.52 -14.33
N VAL A 561 22.27 -3.12 -14.84
CA VAL A 561 20.94 -3.10 -14.22
C VAL A 561 20.56 -4.50 -13.74
N ILE A 562 20.08 -4.59 -12.50
CA ILE A 562 19.46 -5.81 -11.97
C ILE A 562 17.96 -5.74 -12.23
N ILE A 563 17.42 -6.79 -12.82
CA ILE A 563 15.98 -6.95 -13.07
C ILE A 563 15.46 -8.01 -12.11
N GLN A 564 14.49 -7.63 -11.29
CA GLN A 564 13.82 -8.51 -10.33
C GLN A 564 12.37 -8.78 -10.75
N GLY A 565 11.93 -10.03 -10.62
CA GLY A 565 10.52 -10.41 -10.73
C GLY A 565 9.77 -10.12 -9.44
N GLY A 566 8.71 -9.32 -9.53
CA GLY A 566 7.94 -8.86 -8.37
C GLY A 566 8.55 -7.65 -7.65
N GLY A 567 7.74 -6.96 -6.85
CA GLY A 567 8.17 -5.80 -6.06
C GLY A 567 9.17 -6.16 -4.95
N TYR A 568 9.09 -7.41 -4.46
CA TYR A 568 9.80 -7.94 -3.31
C TYR A 568 10.47 -9.30 -3.61
N GLY A 569 10.64 -9.66 -4.89
CA GLY A 569 11.28 -10.91 -5.31
C GLY A 569 10.38 -12.14 -5.24
N GLU A 570 9.07 -11.94 -5.07
CA GLU A 570 8.06 -12.98 -4.93
C GLU A 570 7.82 -13.80 -6.21
N HIS A 571 8.36 -13.36 -7.36
CA HIS A 571 8.32 -14.12 -8.62
C HIS A 571 9.67 -14.79 -8.91
N THR A 572 9.64 -15.92 -9.62
CA THR A 572 10.84 -16.55 -10.19
C THR A 572 10.86 -16.31 -11.70
N ILE A 573 11.92 -15.68 -12.19
CA ILE A 573 12.20 -15.56 -13.63
C ILE A 573 12.81 -16.89 -14.08
N LYS A 574 12.11 -17.62 -14.94
CA LYS A 574 12.56 -18.90 -15.51
C LYS A 574 13.58 -18.68 -16.60
N THR A 575 13.24 -17.86 -17.59
CA THR A 575 14.09 -17.58 -18.74
C THR A 575 14.01 -16.12 -19.14
N ALA A 576 15.12 -15.59 -19.67
CA ALA A 576 15.17 -14.30 -20.36
C ALA A 576 15.53 -14.54 -21.83
N THR A 577 14.70 -14.03 -22.74
CA THR A 577 14.91 -14.11 -24.19
C THR A 577 15.13 -12.72 -24.76
N PHE A 578 16.28 -12.49 -25.39
CA PHE A 578 16.66 -11.22 -26.03
C PHE A 578 17.66 -11.48 -27.15
N ASP A 579 17.69 -10.63 -28.17
CA ASP A 579 18.57 -10.74 -29.34
C ASP A 579 18.60 -12.16 -29.98
N GLY A 580 17.43 -12.82 -30.03
CA GLY A 580 17.26 -14.17 -30.59
C GLY A 580 17.85 -15.31 -29.73
N LYS A 581 18.31 -15.01 -28.50
CA LYS A 581 18.88 -15.97 -27.56
C LYS A 581 17.96 -16.11 -26.36
N THR A 582 17.81 -17.35 -25.89
CA THR A 582 17.11 -17.65 -24.64
C THR A 582 18.10 -18.16 -23.61
N GLN A 583 18.01 -17.60 -22.41
CA GLN A 583 18.84 -18.00 -21.29
C GLN A 583 18.00 -18.40 -20.09
N ALA A 584 18.37 -19.51 -19.44
CA ALA A 584 17.84 -19.88 -18.15
C ALA A 584 18.33 -18.92 -17.05
N VAL A 585 17.39 -18.43 -16.24
CA VAL A 585 17.64 -17.57 -15.08
C VAL A 585 17.38 -18.35 -13.79
N ASN A 586 16.17 -18.92 -13.65
CA ASN A 586 15.72 -19.70 -12.49
C ASN A 586 15.99 -19.03 -11.13
N ALA A 587 15.78 -17.71 -11.06
CA ALA A 587 16.03 -16.89 -9.88
C ALA A 587 15.03 -15.74 -9.80
N SER A 588 14.95 -15.08 -8.64
CA SER A 588 14.10 -13.89 -8.46
C SER A 588 14.64 -12.65 -9.17
N ALA A 589 15.93 -12.64 -9.52
CA ALA A 589 16.56 -11.54 -10.23
C ALA A 589 17.77 -12.01 -11.07
N PHE A 590 18.16 -11.21 -12.06
CA PHE A 590 19.41 -11.35 -12.82
C PHE A 590 19.96 -9.99 -13.24
N THR A 591 21.24 -9.96 -13.64
CA THR A 591 21.93 -8.72 -14.04
C THR A 591 22.15 -8.66 -15.55
N LEU A 592 21.82 -7.52 -16.14
CA LEU A 592 22.06 -7.18 -17.54
C LEU A 592 23.01 -6.00 -17.64
N LYS A 593 24.06 -6.15 -18.45
CA LYS A 593 25.00 -5.10 -18.80
C LYS A 593 24.61 -4.52 -20.16
N LEU A 594 24.32 -3.23 -20.19
CA LEU A 594 24.01 -2.48 -21.42
C LEU A 594 25.27 -1.70 -21.83
N ALA A 595 25.79 -1.96 -23.03
CA ALA A 595 26.87 -1.15 -23.61
C ALA A 595 26.40 0.30 -23.87
N PRO A 596 27.31 1.25 -24.14
CA PRO A 596 26.91 2.63 -24.44
C PRO A 596 25.97 2.68 -25.67
N GLY A 597 24.87 3.41 -25.55
CA GLY A 597 23.86 3.56 -26.61
C GLY A 597 23.15 2.25 -27.01
N ALA A 598 23.25 1.19 -26.19
CA ALA A 598 22.66 -0.10 -26.48
C ALA A 598 21.27 -0.25 -25.85
N GLY A 599 20.45 -1.08 -26.47
CA GLY A 599 19.15 -1.48 -25.92
C GLY A 599 18.67 -2.80 -26.49
N THR A 600 17.74 -3.44 -25.79
CA THR A 600 17.10 -4.67 -26.26
C THR A 600 15.74 -4.85 -25.62
N ARG A 601 14.87 -5.61 -26.30
CA ARG A 601 13.62 -6.10 -25.74
C ARG A 601 13.85 -7.49 -25.14
N VAL A 602 13.59 -7.63 -23.85
CA VAL A 602 13.73 -8.85 -23.08
C VAL A 602 12.35 -9.42 -22.80
N VAL A 603 12.13 -10.67 -23.20
CA VAL A 603 10.93 -11.45 -22.87
C VAL A 603 11.27 -12.37 -21.70
N LEU A 604 10.54 -12.22 -20.59
CA LEU A 604 10.77 -12.93 -19.34
C LEU A 604 9.64 -13.94 -19.13
N ALA A 605 9.94 -15.23 -19.21
CA ALA A 605 9.03 -16.26 -18.71
C ALA A 605 9.20 -16.38 -17.20
N MET A 606 8.10 -16.45 -16.44
CA MET A 606 8.13 -16.40 -14.99
C MET A 606 7.04 -17.24 -14.33
N ASP A 607 7.30 -17.66 -13.10
CA ASP A 607 6.30 -18.17 -12.18
C ASP A 607 6.06 -17.10 -11.11
N ARG A 608 4.80 -16.70 -10.93
CA ARG A 608 4.43 -15.61 -10.01
C ARG A 608 4.06 -16.14 -8.64
N TYR A 609 4.40 -15.38 -7.61
CA TYR A 609 4.09 -15.65 -6.19
C TYR A 609 4.57 -17.01 -5.67
N VAL A 610 5.73 -17.48 -6.18
CA VAL A 610 6.32 -18.76 -5.79
C VAL A 610 7.39 -18.62 -4.70
N ASN A 611 7.87 -17.41 -4.47
CA ASN A 611 8.86 -17.10 -3.43
C ASN A 611 8.21 -16.30 -2.30
N GLN A 612 8.78 -16.40 -1.09
CA GLN A 612 8.40 -15.49 0.00
C GLN A 612 8.91 -14.08 -0.31
N PRO A 613 8.08 -13.04 -0.18
CA PRO A 613 8.51 -11.67 -0.43
C PRO A 613 9.54 -11.23 0.61
N THR A 614 10.52 -10.44 0.17
CA THR A 614 11.56 -9.89 1.03
C THR A 614 11.95 -8.47 0.62
N LEU A 615 12.33 -7.67 1.61
CA LEU A 615 12.90 -6.35 1.41
C LEU A 615 14.41 -6.38 1.14
N ASN A 616 15.09 -7.51 1.37
CA ASN A 616 16.50 -7.66 1.08
C ASN A 616 16.77 -7.37 -0.40
N PHE A 617 17.78 -6.56 -0.68
CA PHE A 617 18.19 -6.30 -2.05
C PHE A 617 18.81 -7.55 -2.70
N PRO A 618 18.79 -7.66 -4.04
CA PRO A 618 19.27 -8.86 -4.73
C PRO A 618 20.72 -9.27 -4.39
N TRP A 619 21.59 -8.32 -4.05
CA TRP A 619 22.98 -8.58 -3.69
C TRP A 619 23.19 -8.99 -2.21
N ASP A 620 22.15 -8.88 -1.39
CA ASP A 620 22.15 -9.29 0.03
C ASP A 620 21.48 -10.67 0.24
N ARG A 621 21.07 -11.34 -0.85
CA ARG A 621 20.41 -12.66 -0.86
C ARG A 621 21.37 -13.82 -1.10
#